data_AF-A0A6M3LYC5-F1
#
_entry.id   AF-A0A6M3LYC5-F1
#
_cell.length_a   1.000
_cell.length_b   1.000
_cell.length_c   1.000
_cell.angle_alpha   90.00
_cell.angle_beta   90.00
_cell.angle_gamma   90.00
#
_symmetry.space_group_name_H-M   'P 1'
#
loop_
_entity.id
_entity.type
_entity.pdbx_description
1 polymer ?
#
loop_
_entity_poly.entity_id
_entity_poly.type
_entity_poly.pdbx_seq_one_letter_code
_entity_poly.pdbx_strand_id
1 'polypeptide(L)'
;MEAMKKKMGYYLKFYGRGRKEFKEEYEKILPSQRDVVKIVNKLTRHYELSPLKVTFNKRKTNTGTYWPRSKRVDFHRSVVSFGIICHEVGHHYAMEQTGKCGHTKKLMVRIRRLVKYCRKRNFWGI
;
A
#
# COMPACT_ATOMS: atom_id res chain seq x y z
N MET A 1 24.08 16.09 5.62
CA MET A 1 24.13 14.61 5.82
C MET A 1 23.21 14.11 6.94
N GLU A 2 23.11 14.79 8.10
CA GLU A 2 22.26 14.35 9.22
C GLU A 2 20.75 14.28 8.93
N ALA A 3 20.20 15.24 8.20
CA ALA A 3 18.77 15.26 7.85
C ALA A 3 18.35 14.01 7.02
N MET A 4 19.26 13.51 6.19
CA MET A 4 19.04 12.32 5.36
C MET A 4 19.04 11.04 6.21
N LYS A 5 19.97 10.91 7.17
CA LYS A 5 20.02 9.79 8.13
C LYS A 5 18.77 9.76 9.02
N LYS A 6 18.31 10.92 9.51
CA LYS A 6 17.09 11.03 10.33
C LYS A 6 15.82 10.62 9.56
N LYS A 7 15.73 11.01 8.28
CA LYS A 7 14.64 10.62 7.37
C LYS A 7 14.64 9.12 7.07
N MET A 8 15.83 8.53 6.86
CA MET A 8 15.99 7.08 6.63
C MET A 8 15.61 6.25 7.87
N GLY A 9 16.02 6.68 9.07
CA GLY A 9 15.67 5.99 10.32
C GLY A 9 14.17 6.01 10.61
N TYR A 10 13.48 7.11 10.30
CA TYR A 10 12.02 7.19 10.43
C TYR A 10 11.29 6.29 9.42
N TYR A 11 11.79 6.24 8.18
CA TYR A 11 11.29 5.37 7.13
C TYR A 11 11.39 3.88 7.54
N LEU A 12 12.55 3.43 8.00
CA LEU A 12 12.75 2.06 8.47
C LEU A 12 11.86 1.71 9.68
N LYS A 13 11.72 2.65 10.64
CA LYS A 13 10.80 2.48 11.77
C LYS A 13 9.33 2.37 11.34
N PHE A 14 8.91 3.09 10.31
CA PHE A 14 7.55 3.00 9.77
C PHE A 14 7.26 1.62 9.19
N TYR A 15 8.17 1.10 8.34
CA TYR A 15 8.03 -0.24 7.78
C TYR A 15 8.06 -1.32 8.86
N GLY A 16 8.95 -1.19 9.85
CA GLY A 16 8.99 -2.09 11.00
C GLY A 16 7.69 -2.09 11.80
N ARG A 17 7.13 -0.90 12.08
CA ARG A 17 5.85 -0.78 12.77
C ARG A 17 4.70 -1.37 11.97
N GLY A 18 4.60 -1.06 10.67
CA GLY A 18 3.56 -1.59 9.80
C GLY A 18 3.59 -3.10 9.69
N ARG A 19 4.78 -3.69 9.51
CA ARG A 19 4.97 -5.15 9.48
C ARG A 19 4.68 -5.82 10.83
N LYS A 20 4.97 -5.16 11.95
CA LYS A 20 4.64 -5.69 13.29
C LYS A 20 3.14 -5.64 13.56
N GLU A 21 2.48 -4.54 13.19
CA GLU A 21 1.05 -4.32 13.46
C GLU A 21 0.13 -5.13 12.53
N PHE A 22 0.53 -5.32 11.28
CA PHE A 22 -0.24 -6.02 10.25
C PHE A 22 0.51 -7.25 9.72
N LYS A 23 1.14 -8.01 10.63
CA LYS A 23 2.03 -9.13 10.29
C LYS A 23 1.37 -10.09 9.29
N GLU A 24 0.16 -10.56 9.63
CA GLU A 24 -0.62 -11.48 8.79
C GLU A 24 -0.86 -10.93 7.38
N GLU A 25 -1.20 -9.65 7.24
CA GLU A 25 -1.44 -9.04 5.92
C GLU A 25 -0.16 -8.90 5.11
N TYR A 26 0.98 -8.65 5.76
CA TYR A 26 2.26 -8.55 5.07
C TYR A 26 2.81 -9.91 4.65
N GLU A 27 2.51 -10.97 5.38
CA GLU A 27 2.92 -12.35 5.10
C GLU A 27 2.01 -13.04 4.07
N LYS A 28 0.73 -12.66 4.00
CA LYS A 28 -0.22 -13.24 3.06
C LYS A 28 0.02 -12.75 1.63
N ILE A 29 0.78 -13.53 0.86
CA ILE A 29 1.00 -13.32 -0.56
C ILE A 29 -0.26 -13.69 -1.36
N LEU A 30 -0.64 -12.84 -2.30
CA LEU A 30 -1.73 -13.11 -3.22
C LEU A 30 -1.26 -14.00 -4.37
N PRO A 31 -2.06 -15.01 -4.79
CA PRO A 31 -1.66 -15.95 -5.82
C PRO A 31 -1.74 -15.35 -7.23
N SER A 32 -2.51 -14.27 -7.43
CA SER A 32 -2.79 -13.76 -8.77
C SER A 32 -2.78 -12.22 -8.86
N GLN A 33 -2.20 -11.72 -9.96
CA GLN A 33 -2.20 -10.30 -10.31
C GLN A 33 -3.61 -9.76 -10.54
N ARG A 34 -4.52 -10.61 -11.03
CA ARG A 34 -5.92 -10.25 -11.23
C ARG A 34 -6.57 -9.87 -9.90
N ASP A 35 -6.23 -10.57 -8.83
CA ASP A 35 -6.80 -10.31 -7.51
C ASP A 35 -6.21 -9.05 -6.87
N VAL A 36 -4.92 -8.78 -7.10
CA VAL A 36 -4.30 -7.48 -6.77
C VAL A 36 -5.10 -6.34 -7.42
N VAL A 37 -5.38 -6.41 -8.72
CA VAL A 37 -6.16 -5.38 -9.44
C VAL A 37 -7.58 -5.27 -8.88
N LYS A 38 -8.27 -6.40 -8.65
CA LYS A 38 -9.62 -6.40 -8.05
C LYS A 38 -9.61 -5.72 -6.68
N ILE A 39 -8.64 -6.00 -5.81
CA ILE A 39 -8.56 -5.42 -4.48
C ILE A 39 -8.30 -3.92 -4.57
N VAL A 40 -7.36 -3.47 -5.40
CA VAL A 40 -7.10 -2.04 -5.62
C VAL A 40 -8.38 -1.33 -6.07
N ASN A 41 -9.08 -1.86 -7.07
CA ASN A 41 -10.33 -1.26 -7.57
C ASN A 41 -11.45 -1.25 -6.52
N LYS A 42 -11.57 -2.32 -5.72
CA LYS A 42 -12.56 -2.36 -4.63
C LYS A 42 -12.24 -1.35 -3.54
N LEU A 43 -10.97 -1.14 -3.22
CA LEU A 43 -10.54 -0.15 -2.24
C LEU A 43 -10.76 1.27 -2.75
N THR A 44 -10.32 1.61 -3.96
CA THR A 44 -10.52 2.95 -4.52
C THR A 44 -12.00 3.28 -4.62
N ARG A 45 -12.83 2.35 -5.09
CA ARG A 45 -14.29 2.55 -5.14
C ARG A 45 -14.91 2.74 -3.75
N HIS A 46 -14.54 1.91 -2.77
CA HIS A 46 -15.14 1.99 -1.44
C HIS A 46 -14.82 3.31 -0.72
N TYR A 47 -13.60 3.82 -0.91
CA TYR A 47 -13.14 5.07 -0.29
C TYR A 47 -13.30 6.29 -1.21
N GLU A 48 -14.07 6.17 -2.29
CA GLU A 48 -14.38 7.25 -3.24
C GLU A 48 -13.12 7.95 -3.76
N LEU A 49 -12.05 7.19 -3.98
CA LEU A 49 -10.79 7.67 -4.51
C LEU A 49 -10.82 7.62 -6.03
N SER A 50 -10.07 8.50 -6.68
CA SER A 50 -9.89 8.40 -8.12
C SER A 50 -9.28 7.04 -8.52
N PRO A 51 -9.59 6.52 -9.73
CA PRO A 51 -9.06 5.24 -10.18
C PRO A 51 -7.52 5.23 -10.20
N LEU A 52 -6.94 4.10 -9.76
CA LEU A 52 -5.50 3.86 -9.80
C LEU A 52 -5.12 2.93 -10.94
N LYS A 53 -4.14 3.32 -11.75
CA LYS A 53 -3.52 2.41 -12.72
C LYS A 53 -2.62 1.41 -11.99
N VAL A 54 -2.87 0.12 -12.16
CA VAL A 54 -2.04 -0.95 -11.58
C VAL A 54 -1.09 -1.50 -12.64
N THR A 55 0.20 -1.59 -12.33
CA THR A 55 1.18 -2.26 -13.21
C THR A 55 2.04 -3.24 -12.44
N PHE A 56 2.63 -4.19 -13.16
CA PHE A 56 3.51 -5.22 -12.60
C PHE A 56 4.85 -5.20 -13.31
N ASN A 57 5.94 -5.09 -12.55
CA ASN A 57 7.29 -5.05 -13.10
C ASN A 57 8.19 -6.09 -12.40
N LYS A 58 8.74 -7.01 -13.20
CA LYS A 58 9.65 -8.07 -12.72
C LYS A 58 11.06 -7.60 -12.36
N ARG A 59 11.45 -6.38 -12.76
CA ARG A 59 12.77 -5.80 -12.51
C ARG A 59 12.77 -4.85 -11.29
N LYS A 60 11.64 -4.68 -10.60
CA LYS A 60 11.59 -3.84 -9.39
C LYS A 60 12.33 -4.53 -8.24
N THR A 61 13.15 -3.77 -7.54
CA THR A 61 13.82 -4.22 -6.31
C THR A 61 12.93 -4.09 -5.07
N ASN A 62 11.86 -3.30 -5.17
CA ASN A 62 10.85 -3.14 -4.11
C ASN A 62 9.51 -3.78 -4.49
N THR A 63 8.74 -4.18 -3.48
CA THR A 63 7.50 -4.94 -3.67
C THR A 63 6.33 -4.09 -4.18
N GLY A 64 6.32 -2.79 -3.87
CA GLY A 64 5.27 -1.84 -4.26
C GLY A 64 5.80 -0.41 -4.35
N THR A 65 5.21 0.41 -5.24
CA THR A 65 5.43 1.86 -5.28
C THR A 65 4.25 2.60 -5.86
N TYR A 66 3.72 3.56 -5.11
CA TYR A 66 2.79 4.56 -5.61
C TYR A 66 3.50 5.75 -6.28
N TRP A 67 3.00 6.14 -7.44
CA TRP A 67 3.44 7.28 -8.25
C TRP A 67 2.33 8.34 -8.29
N PRO A 68 2.45 9.43 -7.52
CA PRO A 68 1.36 10.41 -7.37
C PRO A 68 0.97 11.11 -8.67
N ARG A 69 1.95 11.52 -9.49
CA ARG A 69 1.71 12.29 -10.72
C ARG A 69 0.90 11.52 -11.76
N SER A 70 1.15 10.22 -11.88
CA SER A 70 0.50 9.36 -12.87
C SER A 70 -0.64 8.52 -12.29
N LYS A 71 -1.01 8.74 -11.02
CA LYS A 71 -2.00 7.93 -10.27
C LYS A 71 -1.81 6.42 -10.51
N ARG A 72 -0.58 5.96 -10.34
CA ARG A 72 -0.15 4.60 -10.69
C ARG A 72 0.44 3.90 -9.48
N VAL A 73 0.14 2.61 -9.32
CA VAL A 73 0.83 1.72 -8.39
C VAL A 73 1.54 0.62 -9.17
N ASP A 74 2.84 0.48 -8.91
CA ASP A 74 3.66 -0.55 -9.53
C ASP A 74 4.02 -1.60 -8.49
N PHE A 75 3.66 -2.85 -8.75
CA PHE A 75 4.00 -3.97 -7.89
C PHE A 75 5.09 -4.86 -8.51
N HIS A 76 5.82 -5.57 -7.65
CA HIS A 76 6.66 -6.67 -8.13
C HIS A 76 5.78 -7.79 -8.70
N ARG A 77 6.24 -8.45 -9.78
CA ARG A 77 5.42 -9.43 -10.52
C ARG A 77 5.02 -10.66 -9.70
N SER A 78 5.89 -11.12 -8.80
CA SER A 78 5.75 -12.42 -8.11
C SER A 78 5.41 -12.34 -6.62
N VAL A 79 5.51 -11.17 -5.98
CA VAL A 79 5.37 -11.06 -4.52
C VAL A 79 4.58 -9.81 -4.16
N VAL A 80 3.27 -9.96 -4.03
CA VAL A 80 2.37 -8.88 -3.58
C VAL A 80 1.51 -9.39 -2.44
N SER A 81 1.66 -8.78 -1.26
CA SER A 81 0.82 -9.07 -0.10
C SER A 81 -0.28 -8.04 0.09
N PHE A 82 -1.29 -8.39 0.87
CA PHE A 82 -2.35 -7.46 1.28
C PHE A 82 -1.78 -6.21 1.95
N GLY A 83 -0.79 -6.39 2.83
CA GLY A 83 -0.14 -5.30 3.54
C GLY A 83 0.51 -4.31 2.58
N ILE A 84 1.16 -4.81 1.52
CA ILE A 84 1.76 -3.99 0.46
C ILE A 84 0.69 -3.25 -0.34
N ILE A 85 -0.42 -3.91 -0.71
CA ILE A 85 -1.52 -3.23 -1.43
C ILE A 85 -2.10 -2.11 -0.58
N CYS A 86 -2.46 -2.40 0.67
CA CYS A 86 -2.99 -1.41 1.61
C CYS A 86 -1.99 -0.25 1.83
N HIS A 87 -0.69 -0.52 1.82
CA HIS A 87 0.35 0.51 1.92
C HIS A 87 0.31 1.46 0.72
N GLU A 88 0.37 0.92 -0.50
CA GLU A 88 0.41 1.75 -1.71
C GLU A 88 -0.92 2.50 -1.94
N VAL A 89 -2.06 1.85 -1.70
CA VAL A 89 -3.37 2.51 -1.74
C VAL A 89 -3.49 3.55 -0.62
N GLY A 90 -2.87 3.31 0.54
CA GLY A 90 -2.80 4.27 1.63
C GLY A 90 -2.11 5.57 1.23
N HIS A 91 -1.04 5.50 0.42
CA HIS A 91 -0.38 6.70 -0.12
C HIS A 91 -1.28 7.47 -1.08
N HIS A 92 -2.00 6.76 -1.94
CA HIS A 92 -2.98 7.39 -2.82
C HIS A 92 -4.08 8.09 -2.02
N TYR A 93 -4.64 7.41 -1.02
CA TYR A 93 -5.63 7.97 -0.12
C TYR A 93 -5.09 9.20 0.65
N ALA A 94 -3.83 9.17 1.09
CA ALA A 94 -3.22 10.34 1.72
C ALA A 94 -3.03 11.50 0.74
N MET A 95 -2.64 11.21 -0.50
CA MET A 95 -2.44 12.20 -1.56
C MET A 95 -3.74 12.93 -1.91
N GLU A 96 -4.83 12.21 -2.18
CA GLU A 96 -6.11 12.81 -2.57
C GLU A 96 -6.72 13.65 -1.44
N GLN A 97 -6.48 13.29 -0.17
CA GLN A 97 -7.06 13.99 0.98
C GLN A 97 -6.21 15.17 1.48
N THR A 98 -4.90 15.15 1.26
CA THR A 98 -3.98 16.10 1.93
C THR A 98 -2.92 16.70 1.02
N GLY A 99 -2.82 16.26 -0.22
CA GLY A 99 -1.74 16.60 -1.15
C GLY A 99 -0.38 16.04 -0.74
N LYS A 100 -0.30 15.15 0.27
CA LYS A 100 0.95 14.63 0.83
C LYS A 100 0.94 13.10 0.85
N CYS A 101 2.02 12.48 0.35
CA CYS A 101 2.20 11.01 0.30
C CYS A 101 3.40 10.53 1.15
N GLY A 102 3.68 11.22 2.25
CA GLY A 102 4.78 10.85 3.16
C GLY A 102 4.36 9.76 4.17
N HIS A 103 5.35 8.99 4.63
CA HIS A 103 5.21 7.97 5.69
C HIS A 103 4.91 8.56 7.07
N THR A 104 3.73 9.14 7.26
CA THR A 104 3.33 9.84 8.49
C THR A 104 2.46 8.96 9.40
N LYS A 105 2.28 9.36 10.68
CA LYS A 105 1.27 8.73 11.56
C LYS A 105 -0.13 8.71 10.91
N LYS A 106 -0.47 9.74 10.14
CA LYS A 106 -1.73 9.86 9.39
C LYS A 106 -1.84 8.80 8.27
N LEU A 107 -0.73 8.39 7.65
CA LEU A 107 -0.71 7.27 6.71
C LEU A 107 -1.03 5.95 7.42
N MET A 108 -0.43 5.69 8.59
CA MET A 108 -0.72 4.46 9.35
C MET A 108 -2.20 4.33 9.70
N VAL A 109 -2.86 5.43 10.10
CA VAL A 109 -4.31 5.42 10.36
C VAL A 109 -5.11 5.01 9.12
N ARG A 110 -4.72 5.47 7.94
CA ARG A 110 -5.36 5.10 6.66
C ARG A 110 -5.11 3.63 6.33
N ILE A 111 -3.87 3.15 6.45
CA ILE A 111 -3.53 1.74 6.24
C ILE A 111 -4.37 0.85 7.16
N ARG A 112 -4.53 1.23 8.45
CA ARG A 112 -5.37 0.50 9.39
C ARG A 112 -6.84 0.43 8.94
N ARG A 113 -7.40 1.52 8.41
CA ARG A 113 -8.76 1.54 7.85
C ARG A 113 -8.87 0.58 6.66
N LEU A 114 -7.92 0.64 5.72
CA LEU A 114 -7.87 -0.23 4.54
C LEU A 114 -7.79 -1.71 4.94
N VAL A 115 -6.89 -2.06 5.85
CA VAL A 115 -6.73 -3.43 6.39
C VAL A 115 -8.03 -3.90 7.07
N LYS A 116 -8.63 -3.07 7.92
CA LYS A 116 -9.90 -3.40 8.60
C LYS A 116 -11.02 -3.68 7.58
N TYR A 117 -11.09 -2.90 6.50
CA TYR A 117 -12.06 -3.15 5.44
C TYR A 117 -11.79 -4.46 4.69
N CYS A 118 -10.54 -4.72 4.30
CA CYS A 118 -10.15 -5.98 3.67
C CYS A 118 -10.49 -7.21 4.54
N ARG A 119 -10.26 -7.13 5.87
CA ARG A 119 -10.70 -8.12 6.86
C ARG A 119 -12.21 -8.30 6.85
N LYS A 120 -12.98 -7.22 7.04
CA LYS A 120 -14.44 -7.26 7.12
C LYS A 120 -15.08 -7.87 5.85
N ARG A 121 -14.50 -7.58 4.68
CA ARG A 121 -15.01 -8.08 3.39
C ARG A 121 -14.49 -9.46 2.99
N ASN A 122 -13.71 -10.11 3.86
CA ASN A 122 -13.08 -11.39 3.59
C ASN A 122 -12.39 -11.45 2.22
N PHE A 123 -11.66 -10.39 1.84
CA PHE A 123 -10.85 -10.41 0.61
C PHE A 123 -9.79 -11.52 0.62
N TRP A 124 -9.61 -12.15 1.77
CA TRP A 124 -8.76 -13.25 2.13
C TRP A 124 -9.07 -14.55 1.39
N GLY A 125 -10.27 -14.70 0.80
CA GLY A 125 -10.70 -15.85 0.01
C GLY A 125 -11.00 -15.53 -1.45
N ILE A 126 -10.46 -14.41 -1.98
CA ILE A 126 -10.50 -14.08 -3.41
C ILE A 126 -9.38 -14.81 -4.13
#